data_AF-A0A5K1EMW3-F1
#
_entry.id   AF-A0A5K1EMW3-F1
#
_cell.length_a   1.000
_cell.length_b   1.000
_cell.length_c   1.000
_cell.angle_alpha   90.00
_cell.angle_beta   90.00
_cell.angle_gamma   90.00
#
_symmetry.space_group_name_H-M   'P 1'
#
loop_
_entity.id
_entity.type
_entity.pdbx_description
1 polymer ?
#
loop_
_entity_poly.entity_id
_entity_poly.type
_entity_poly.pdbx_seq_one_letter_code
_entity_poly.pdbx_strand_id
1 'polypeptide(L)'
;MAKDDEGFRGEIEERLINEEYKIWKKNTPFLYDLVITHALEWPSLTVQWLPDREEPPGKDHSVQKMILGTHTSDNEPNYLMLAQVQLPLEDAESDARQYDDERGEVGGFGCANGK
;
A
#
# COMPACT_ATOMS: atom_id res chain seq x y z
N MET A 1 -37.38 4.82 -7.39
CA MET A 1 -37.49 5.62 -6.16
C MET A 1 -36.56 5.09 -5.07
N ALA A 2 -36.80 3.94 -4.41
CA ALA A 2 -35.90 3.46 -3.34
C ALA A 2 -34.48 3.07 -3.84
N LYS A 3 -34.36 2.39 -4.99
CA LYS A 3 -33.05 2.05 -5.60
C LYS A 3 -32.26 3.27 -6.09
N ASP A 4 -32.96 4.32 -6.52
CA ASP A 4 -32.32 5.55 -7.01
C ASP A 4 -31.78 6.38 -5.83
N ASP A 5 -32.46 6.32 -4.68
CA ASP A 5 -32.07 6.97 -3.44
C ASP A 5 -30.86 6.27 -2.77
N GLU A 6 -30.80 4.92 -2.82
CA GLU A 6 -29.62 4.17 -2.39
C GLU A 6 -28.40 4.44 -3.28
N GLY A 7 -28.58 4.54 -4.59
CA GLY A 7 -27.51 4.90 -5.53
C GLY A 7 -26.95 6.30 -5.26
N PHE A 8 -27.83 7.29 -5.08
CA PHE A 8 -27.43 8.66 -4.76
C PHE A 8 -26.69 8.76 -3.42
N ARG A 9 -27.10 7.99 -2.41
CA ARG A 9 -26.40 7.92 -1.14
C ARG A 9 -24.98 7.33 -1.28
N GLY A 10 -24.83 6.29 -2.10
CA GLY A 10 -23.51 5.70 -2.40
C GLY A 10 -22.56 6.68 -3.09
N GLU A 11 -23.04 7.45 -4.06
CA GLU A 11 -22.24 8.47 -4.75
C GLU A 11 -21.74 9.57 -3.80
N ILE A 12 -22.60 10.02 -2.88
CA ILE A 12 -22.21 11.01 -1.86
C ILE A 12 -21.13 10.44 -0.94
N GLU A 13 -21.30 9.20 -0.49
CA GLU A 13 -20.35 8.51 0.39
C GLU A 13 -18.99 8.32 -0.29
N GLU A 14 -18.96 7.86 -1.55
CA GLU A 14 -17.72 7.72 -2.32
C GLU A 14 -17.00 9.06 -2.51
N ARG A 15 -17.74 10.15 -2.76
CA ARG A 15 -17.14 11.49 -2.86
C ARG A 15 -16.50 11.91 -1.54
N LEU A 16 -17.17 11.69 -0.42
CA LEU A 16 -16.65 12.02 0.91
C LEU A 16 -15.38 11.22 1.21
N ILE A 17 -15.41 9.89 0.97
CA ILE A 17 -14.23 9.02 1.15
C ILE A 17 -13.05 9.52 0.32
N ASN A 18 -13.28 9.91 -0.93
CA ASN A 18 -12.22 10.43 -1.81
C ASN A 18 -11.65 11.78 -1.33
N GLU A 19 -12.48 12.66 -0.78
CA GLU A 19 -12.02 13.93 -0.20
C GLU A 19 -11.18 13.70 1.06
N GLU A 20 -11.65 12.86 1.98
CA GLU A 20 -10.94 12.49 3.20
C GLU A 20 -9.61 11.80 2.89
N TYR A 21 -9.59 10.87 1.93
CA TYR A 21 -8.36 10.21 1.48
C TYR A 21 -7.33 11.21 0.95
N LYS A 22 -7.75 12.20 0.15
CA LYS A 22 -6.83 13.24 -0.36
C LYS A 22 -6.27 14.11 0.76
N ILE A 23 -7.08 14.44 1.77
CA ILE A 23 -6.62 15.20 2.93
C ILE A 23 -5.61 14.37 3.73
N TRP A 24 -5.93 13.10 4.02
CA TRP A 24 -5.02 12.18 4.69
C TRP A 24 -3.70 12.06 3.93
N LYS A 25 -3.74 11.83 2.62
CA LYS A 25 -2.55 11.68 1.77
C LYS A 25 -1.66 12.92 1.74
N LYS A 26 -2.24 14.13 1.81
CA LYS A 26 -1.45 15.37 1.95
C LYS A 26 -0.75 15.48 3.30
N ASN A 27 -1.32 14.85 4.33
CA ASN A 27 -0.80 14.91 5.69
C ASN A 27 0.13 13.74 6.03
N THR A 28 0.24 12.70 5.20
CA THR A 28 1.08 11.51 5.50
C THR A 28 2.54 11.84 5.85
N PRO A 29 3.24 12.83 5.24
CA PRO A 29 4.62 13.14 5.61
C PRO A 29 4.77 13.70 7.03
N PHE A 30 3.67 14.16 7.65
CA PHE A 30 3.64 14.64 9.01
C PHE A 30 3.11 13.60 10.01
N LEU A 31 2.50 12.52 9.52
CA LEU A 31 1.79 11.53 10.34
C LEU A 31 2.54 10.21 10.48
N TYR A 32 3.36 9.85 9.50
CA TYR A 32 4.02 8.53 9.45
C TYR A 32 5.48 8.68 9.01
N ASP A 33 6.34 7.88 9.63
CA ASP A 33 7.74 7.74 9.19
C ASP A 33 7.85 6.92 7.89
N LEU A 34 6.89 6.00 7.66
CA LEU A 34 6.82 5.16 6.46
C LEU A 34 5.37 4.82 6.11
N VAL A 35 5.03 4.97 4.83
CA VAL A 35 3.76 4.48 4.25
C VAL A 35 4.10 3.74 2.97
N ILE A 36 3.70 2.47 2.88
CA ILE A 36 3.81 1.66 1.66
C ILE A 36 2.40 1.35 1.18
N THR A 37 2.10 1.70 -0.07
CA THR A 37 0.80 1.42 -0.69
C THR A 37 1.00 0.54 -1.91
N HIS A 38 0.25 -0.56 -1.99
CA HIS A 38 0.27 -1.47 -3.12
C HIS A 38 -1.17 -1.92 -3.44
N ALA A 39 -1.60 -1.74 -4.69
CA ALA A 39 -2.89 -2.22 -5.16
C ALA A 39 -2.76 -3.68 -5.60
N LEU A 40 -3.40 -4.59 -4.88
CA LEU A 40 -3.47 -6.00 -5.27
C LEU A 40 -4.48 -6.18 -6.40
N GLU A 41 -4.23 -7.16 -7.26
CA GLU A 41 -5.16 -7.53 -8.35
C GLU A 41 -6.48 -8.06 -7.80
N TRP A 42 -6.40 -8.91 -6.77
CA TRP A 42 -7.55 -9.45 -6.05
C TRP A 42 -7.44 -9.12 -4.56
N PRO A 43 -8.57 -8.87 -3.88
CA PRO A 43 -8.56 -8.59 -2.45
C PRO A 43 -8.02 -9.78 -1.67
N SER A 44 -7.24 -9.49 -0.64
CA SER A 44 -6.82 -10.49 0.34
C SER A 44 -7.68 -10.38 1.59
N LEU A 45 -8.24 -11.51 2.04
CA LEU A 45 -8.98 -11.61 3.29
C LEU A 45 -8.09 -11.98 4.49
N THR A 46 -6.78 -12.12 4.27
CA THR A 46 -5.78 -12.44 5.29
C THR A 46 -4.50 -11.64 5.08
N VAL A 47 -3.78 -11.32 6.15
CA VAL A 47 -2.42 -10.78 6.09
C VAL A 47 -1.65 -11.27 7.31
N GLN A 48 -0.46 -11.80 7.08
CA GLN A 48 0.39 -12.30 8.16
C GLN A 48 1.86 -12.08 7.84
N TRP A 49 2.56 -11.33 8.69
CA TRP A 49 4.01 -11.25 8.64
C TRP A 49 4.66 -12.58 9.03
N LEU A 50 5.71 -12.93 8.30
CA LEU A 50 6.60 -14.02 8.68
C LEU A 50 7.75 -13.47 9.55
N PRO A 51 8.32 -14.30 10.44
CA PRO A 51 9.34 -13.86 11.38
C PRO A 51 10.70 -13.55 10.73
N ASP A 52 10.91 -13.99 9.49
CA ASP A 52 12.20 -13.85 8.81
C ASP A 52 12.46 -12.40 8.40
N ARG A 53 13.61 -11.90 8.83
CA ARG A 53 14.19 -10.61 8.41
C ARG A 53 15.59 -10.86 7.85
N GLU A 54 15.79 -10.49 6.59
CA GLU A 54 17.07 -10.59 5.91
C GLU A 54 17.61 -9.18 5.65
N GLU A 55 18.88 -8.92 5.98
CA GLU A 55 19.54 -7.63 5.69
C GLU A 55 20.65 -7.88 4.66
N PRO A 56 20.40 -7.62 3.37
CA PRO A 56 21.38 -7.86 2.33
C PRO A 56 22.63 -7.00 2.56
N PRO A 57 23.86 -7.56 2.48
CA PRO A 57 25.08 -6.81 2.72
C PRO A 57 25.21 -5.59 1.79
N GLY A 58 25.46 -4.42 2.37
CA GLY A 58 25.63 -3.17 1.61
C GLY A 58 24.33 -2.56 1.08
N LYS A 59 23.16 -2.97 1.61
CA LYS A 59 21.87 -2.33 1.37
C LYS A 59 21.40 -1.58 2.62
N ASP A 60 20.60 -0.56 2.38
CA ASP A 60 19.95 0.34 3.35
C ASP A 60 18.54 -0.12 3.76
N HIS A 61 18.18 -1.36 3.42
CA HIS A 61 16.88 -1.94 3.72
C HIS A 61 16.99 -3.38 4.21
N SER A 62 16.03 -3.78 5.02
CA SER A 62 15.73 -5.16 5.32
C SER A 62 14.68 -5.71 4.34
N VAL A 63 14.73 -7.01 4.11
CA VAL A 63 13.76 -7.78 3.36
C VAL A 63 12.96 -8.62 4.36
N GLN A 64 11.65 -8.42 4.36
CA GLN A 64 10.71 -9.18 5.17
C GLN A 64 9.64 -9.79 4.27
N LYS A 65 8.99 -10.86 4.75
CA LYS A 65 7.98 -11.60 3.98
C LYS A 65 6.63 -11.55 4.68
N MET A 66 5.57 -11.52 3.90
CA MET A 66 4.20 -11.66 4.40
C MET A 66 3.39 -12.62 3.54
N ILE A 67 2.44 -13.29 4.17
CA ILE A 67 1.45 -14.14 3.52
C ILE A 67 0.20 -13.31 3.23
N LEU A 68 -0.28 -13.42 2.00
CA LEU A 68 -1.55 -12.90 1.53
C LEU A 68 -2.32 -14.03 0.82
N GLY A 69 -3.61 -13.83 0.60
CA GLY A 69 -4.43 -14.70 -0.25
C GLY A 69 -5.08 -13.90 -1.37
N THR A 70 -5.61 -14.59 -2.37
CA THR A 70 -6.57 -13.99 -3.29
C THR A 70 -7.99 -14.40 -2.94
N HIS A 71 -8.94 -13.52 -3.24
CA HIS A 71 -10.37 -13.82 -3.20
C HIS A 71 -11.01 -13.38 -4.53
N THR A 72 -11.13 -14.34 -5.45
CA THR A 72 -11.55 -14.14 -6.84
C THR A 72 -13.06 -14.30 -7.08
N SER A 73 -13.84 -14.62 -6.04
CA SER A 73 -15.28 -14.92 -6.15
C SER A 73 -15.63 -16.01 -7.19
N ASP A 74 -14.79 -17.05 -7.29
CA ASP A 74 -14.92 -18.19 -8.23
C ASP A 74 -14.72 -17.84 -9.72
N ASN A 75 -14.31 -16.60 -10.05
CA ASN A 75 -13.99 -16.23 -11.42
C ASN A 75 -12.66 -16.82 -11.91
N GLU A 76 -11.68 -16.95 -11.02
CA GLU A 76 -10.32 -17.43 -11.29
C GLU A 76 -9.82 -18.33 -10.13
N PRO A 77 -8.81 -19.19 -10.31
CA PRO A 77 -8.22 -19.94 -9.21
C PRO A 77 -7.68 -19.03 -8.10
N ASN A 78 -7.89 -19.42 -6.84
CA ASN A 78 -7.33 -18.69 -5.70
C ASN A 78 -5.90 -19.15 -5.39
N TYR A 79 -5.08 -18.23 -4.89
CA TYR A 79 -3.66 -18.45 -4.61
C TYR A 79 -3.30 -18.03 -3.18
N LEU A 80 -2.38 -18.78 -2.59
CA LEU A 80 -1.58 -18.32 -1.45
C LEU A 80 -0.39 -17.54 -2.00
N MET A 81 -0.23 -16.29 -1.59
CA MET A 81 0.83 -15.42 -2.06
C MET A 81 1.85 -15.17 -0.96
N LEU A 82 3.13 -15.22 -1.33
CA LEU A 82 4.23 -14.76 -0.49
C LEU A 82 4.71 -13.43 -1.04
N ALA A 83 4.35 -12.34 -0.37
CA ALA A 83 4.82 -11.01 -0.73
C ALA A 83 6.12 -10.68 0.01
N GLN A 84 7.04 -10.04 -0.69
CA GLN A 84 8.31 -9.58 -0.15
C GLN A 84 8.28 -8.06 -0.03
N VAL A 85 8.57 -7.55 1.16
CA VAL A 85 8.58 -6.13 1.46
C VAL A 85 9.99 -5.69 1.80
N GLN A 86 10.42 -4.59 1.18
CA GLN A 86 11.66 -3.91 1.50
C GLN A 86 11.34 -2.79 2.47
N LEU A 87 11.92 -2.85 3.68
CA LEU A 87 11.73 -1.84 4.72
C LEU A 87 13.06 -1.14 4.96
N PRO A 88 13.12 0.20 4.94
CA PRO A 88 14.35 0.94 5.24
C PRO A 88 14.87 0.58 6.63
N LEU A 89 16.20 0.55 6.77
CA LEU A 89 16.85 0.43 8.07
C LEU A 89 16.70 1.74 8.86
N GLU A 90 16.82 1.68 10.18
CA GLU A 90 16.64 2.85 11.06
C GLU A 90 17.67 3.96 10.79
N ASP A 91 18.84 3.60 10.29
CA ASP A 91 19.95 4.48 9.92
C ASP A 91 19.92 4.91 8.43
N ALA A 92 18.93 4.45 7.66
CA ALA A 92 18.75 4.90 6.30
C ALA A 92 18.24 6.35 6.29
N GLU A 93 19.01 7.27 5.69
CA GLU A 93 18.57 8.65 5.52
C GLU A 93 17.38 8.71 4.55
N SER A 94 16.23 9.15 5.08
CA SER A 94 14.98 9.31 4.35
C SER A 94 14.59 10.77 4.28
N ASP A 95 14.67 11.39 3.10
CA ASP A 95 14.05 12.70 2.89
C ASP A 95 12.58 12.50 2.52
N ALA A 96 11.73 12.33 3.54
CA ALA A 96 10.28 12.18 3.40
C ALA A 96 9.59 13.35 2.66
N ARG A 97 10.31 14.46 2.41
CA ARG A 97 9.85 15.63 1.65
C ARG A 97 10.15 15.53 0.16
N GLN A 98 10.90 14.51 -0.29
CA GLN A 98 11.20 14.33 -1.70
C GLN A 98 9.91 13.98 -2.45
N TYR A 99 9.61 14.80 -3.45
CA TYR A 99 8.49 14.61 -4.36
C TYR A 99 8.97 13.72 -5.53
N ASP A 100 8.26 12.63 -5.77
CA ASP A 100 8.44 11.78 -6.93
C ASP A 100 7.66 12.40 -8.10
N ASP A 101 8.38 13.08 -9.00
CA ASP A 101 7.82 13.73 -10.19
C ASP A 101 7.20 12.75 -11.20
N GLU A 102 7.62 11.47 -11.22
CA GLU A 102 7.07 10.47 -12.14
C GLU A 102 5.70 9.97 -11.67
N ARG A 103 5.50 9.88 -10.36
CA ARG A 103 4.24 9.40 -9.76
C ARG A 103 3.33 10.53 -9.28
N GLY A 104 3.87 11.74 -9.14
CA GLY A 104 3.15 12.90 -8.60
C GLY A 104 2.87 12.77 -7.10
N GLU A 105 3.76 12.12 -6.35
CA GLU A 105 3.54 11.77 -4.95
C GLU A 105 4.66 12.30 -4.03
N VAL A 106 4.32 12.70 -2.81
CA VAL A 106 5.29 13.05 -1.75
C VAL A 106 5.59 11.79 -0.95
N GLY A 107 6.87 11.43 -0.81
CA GLY A 107 7.30 10.28 -0.01
C GLY A 107 8.07 9.25 -0.84
N GLY A 108 9.39 9.44 -0.96
CA GLY A 108 10.25 8.59 -1.76
C GLY A 108 10.79 7.36 -1.02
N PHE A 109 9.95 6.38 -0.67
CA PHE A 109 10.42 5.04 -0.29
C PHE A 109 9.55 3.95 -0.91
N GLY A 110 10.03 3.37 -2.01
CA GLY A 110 9.32 2.28 -2.69
C GLY A 110 9.66 2.07 -4.17
N CYS A 111 10.92 2.28 -4.60
CA CYS A 111 11.36 1.84 -5.92
C CYS A 111 11.70 0.34 -5.90
N ALA A 112 10.67 -0.51 -5.87
CA ALA A 112 10.80 -1.84 -6.46
C ALA A 112 10.52 -1.70 -7.97
N ASN A 113 11.51 -1.23 -8.73
CA ASN A 113 11.53 -1.48 -10.17
C ASN A 113 11.72 -2.99 -10.36
N GLY A 114 10.61 -3.72 -10.41
CA GLY A 114 10.58 -5.06 -10.95
C GLY A 114 11.05 -5.01 -12.40
N LYS A 115 12.16 -5.69 -12.68
CA LYS A 115 12.51 -6.11 -14.04
C LYS A 115 11.62 -7.28 -14.45
#